data_AF-A0AAN6QMR4-F1
#
_entry.id   AF-A0AAN6QMR4-F1
#
_cell.length_a   1.000
_cell.length_b   1.000
_cell.length_c   1.000
_cell.angle_alpha   90.00
_cell.angle_beta   90.00
_cell.angle_gamma   90.00
#
_symmetry.space_group_name_H-M   'P 1'
#
loop_
_entity.id
_entity.type
_entity.pdbx_description
1 polymer ?
#
loop_
_entity_poly.entity_id
_entity_poly.type
_entity_poly.pdbx_seq_one_letter_code
_entity_poly.pdbx_strand_id
1 'polypeptide(L)'
;MTSGLWFPGVYAFMHDANSMYPSWRRLGSLGLSPVPFNFSNFDDPVPSLLTNLHNQSLIPSLSWAYSAGANYQSPPVFGSLTLGGYDASRFTPSNVSFPFGSDFSRDLLVSLESITYDTLSSSPLLGDRIDVFIDSLVTEIWLPISTCQAFETAFFLVWDDAAQLYPVNETLHKNLLAQNPVFTFTLGQAGGGGNDTVAISLPYATFDLFITQPAVNSTSRYFPLKQAQNSTQYTLGRTFLQEAYIIADYDRHNFSVSQALFPPNQSPQQLVAIHSPSDDTRERHRGLGAGAIAAGIFRLRRRSGRAGQLSVPSADEKAQEAMQPLAPAKYEVSGEAGRHELDEDYARKPELGAGGAINELLAVPEHKVHEMGLPEVPVELEAPIR
;
A
#
# COMPACT_ATOMS: atom_id res chain seq x y z
N MET A 1 -19.28 -15.06 -0.20
CA MET A 1 -17.91 -14.53 -0.36
C MET A 1 -17.95 -13.54 -1.50
N THR A 2 -18.07 -12.25 -1.18
CA THR A 2 -17.97 -11.17 -2.16
C THR A 2 -16.48 -10.91 -2.37
N SER A 3 -15.98 -11.30 -3.53
CA SER A 3 -14.64 -10.94 -4.02
C SER A 3 -14.61 -9.42 -4.24
N GLY A 4 -14.20 -8.68 -3.20
CA GLY A 4 -13.72 -7.31 -3.40
C GLY A 4 -12.46 -7.39 -4.24
N LEU A 5 -12.41 -6.64 -5.34
CA LEU A 5 -11.20 -6.44 -6.13
C LEU A 5 -10.18 -5.70 -5.25
N TRP A 6 -9.26 -6.46 -4.67
CA TRP A 6 -8.04 -5.91 -4.08
C TRP A 6 -7.03 -5.75 -5.21
N PHE A 7 -6.62 -4.52 -5.49
CA PHE A 7 -5.60 -4.26 -6.50
C PHE A 7 -4.20 -4.53 -5.90
N PRO A 8 -3.29 -5.22 -6.59
CA PRO A 8 -1.89 -5.30 -6.14
C PRO A 8 -1.25 -3.90 -6.12
N GLY A 9 -0.28 -3.64 -5.22
CA GLY A 9 0.37 -2.31 -5.15
C GLY A 9 1.04 -1.94 -3.84
N VAL A 10 1.50 -0.69 -3.73
CA VAL A 10 1.96 -0.13 -2.45
C VAL A 10 0.79 0.53 -1.71
N TYR A 11 0.71 0.23 -0.42
CA TYR A 11 -0.34 0.56 0.51
C TYR A 11 0.28 1.03 1.83
N ALA A 12 -0.33 2.04 2.42
CA ALA A 12 -0.04 2.38 3.81
C ALA A 12 -0.96 1.57 4.75
N PHE A 13 -0.44 1.16 5.90
CA PHE A 13 -1.21 0.44 6.91
C PHE A 13 -1.57 1.35 8.08
N MET A 14 -2.82 1.25 8.51
CA MET A 14 -3.32 1.94 9.71
C MET A 14 -3.43 0.96 10.87
N HIS A 15 -2.97 1.40 12.04
CA HIS A 15 -2.91 0.61 13.26
C HIS A 15 -3.59 1.32 14.43
N ASP A 16 -4.26 0.56 15.29
CA ASP A 16 -4.84 1.07 16.53
C ASP A 16 -3.76 1.14 17.62
N ALA A 17 -3.50 2.34 18.14
CA ALA A 17 -2.52 2.58 19.19
C ALA A 17 -3.10 2.46 20.61
N ASN A 18 -4.41 2.26 20.77
CA ASN A 18 -5.11 2.36 22.07
C ASN A 18 -5.63 1.03 22.65
N SER A 19 -5.23 -0.12 22.10
CA SER A 19 -5.64 -1.42 22.63
C SER A 19 -4.79 -1.85 23.83
N MET A 20 -5.44 -2.07 24.99
CA MET A 20 -4.86 -2.61 26.23
C MET A 20 -4.38 -4.08 26.11
N TYR A 21 -4.47 -4.66 24.91
CA TYR A 21 -3.86 -5.94 24.53
C TYR A 21 -3.05 -5.74 23.24
N PRO A 22 -1.76 -6.13 23.18
CA PRO A 22 -0.93 -5.94 22.01
C PRO A 22 -1.22 -7.01 20.95
N SER A 23 -2.46 -7.08 20.47
CA SER A 23 -2.76 -7.73 19.19
C SER A 23 -2.86 -6.61 18.16
N TRP A 24 -1.81 -6.45 17.35
CA TRP A 24 -1.75 -5.44 16.30
C TRP A 24 -2.79 -5.76 15.22
N ARG A 25 -3.99 -5.20 15.33
CA ARG A 25 -5.06 -5.41 14.35
C ARG A 25 -4.87 -4.40 13.21
N ARG A 26 -4.66 -4.91 12.00
CA ARG A 26 -4.74 -4.08 10.79
C ARG A 26 -6.19 -3.66 10.61
N LEU A 27 -6.45 -2.37 10.56
CA LEU A 27 -7.82 -1.83 10.38
C LEU A 27 -8.21 -1.74 8.89
N GLY A 28 -7.21 -1.69 8.00
CA GLY A 28 -7.41 -1.63 6.56
C GLY A 28 -6.10 -1.42 5.81
N SER A 29 -6.20 -1.24 4.50
CA SER A 29 -5.11 -0.84 3.61
C SER A 29 -5.49 0.45 2.88
N LEU A 30 -4.50 1.29 2.61
CA LEU A 30 -4.68 2.54 1.88
C LEU A 30 -4.01 2.47 0.50
N GLY A 31 -4.79 2.34 -0.58
CA GLY A 31 -4.25 2.26 -1.94
C GLY A 31 -3.62 3.58 -2.38
N LEU A 32 -2.39 3.51 -2.91
CA LEU A 32 -1.63 4.69 -3.33
C LEU A 32 -1.62 4.93 -4.84
N SER A 33 -2.27 4.08 -5.63
CA SER A 33 -2.44 4.29 -7.07
C SER A 33 -3.40 5.47 -7.33
N PRO A 34 -3.10 6.35 -8.30
CA PRO A 34 -4.01 7.42 -8.69
C PRO A 34 -5.22 6.91 -9.50
N VAL A 35 -5.17 5.65 -9.97
CA VAL A 35 -6.20 5.05 -10.82
C VAL A 35 -7.57 5.07 -10.09
N PRO A 36 -8.63 5.60 -10.72
CA PRO A 36 -9.96 5.58 -10.13
C PRO A 36 -10.46 4.18 -9.85
N PHE A 37 -11.18 4.01 -8.73
CA PHE A 37 -11.78 2.73 -8.35
C PHE A 37 -13.22 2.64 -8.82
N ASN A 38 -13.65 1.44 -9.15
CA ASN A 38 -15.03 1.17 -9.50
C ASN A 38 -15.60 0.06 -8.60
N PHE A 39 -16.69 0.36 -7.89
CA PHE A 39 -17.30 -0.56 -6.93
C PHE A 39 -18.59 -1.20 -7.42
N SER A 40 -19.24 -0.64 -8.45
CA SER A 40 -20.60 -1.00 -8.85
C SER A 40 -20.78 -1.19 -10.36
N ASN A 41 -20.33 -0.25 -11.18
CA ASN A 41 -20.45 -0.29 -12.65
C ASN A 41 -19.45 0.67 -13.29
N PHE A 42 -18.88 0.28 -14.44
CA PHE A 42 -17.81 1.00 -15.17
C PHE A 42 -18.08 2.49 -15.46
N ASP A 43 -19.32 2.95 -15.31
CA ASP A 43 -19.79 4.29 -15.67
C ASP A 43 -19.59 5.37 -14.59
N ASP A 44 -19.32 5.00 -13.33
CA ASP A 44 -19.13 5.97 -12.23
C ASP A 44 -17.82 5.71 -11.43
N PRO A 45 -16.66 6.06 -11.99
CA PRO A 45 -15.38 5.84 -11.32
C PRO A 45 -15.19 6.80 -10.14
N VAL A 46 -14.97 6.24 -8.95
CA VAL A 46 -14.64 6.99 -7.74
C VAL A 46 -13.16 7.41 -7.79
N PRO A 47 -12.83 8.71 -7.72
CA PRO A 47 -11.45 9.16 -7.72
C PRO A 47 -10.67 8.57 -6.54
N SER A 48 -9.42 8.19 -6.78
CA SER A 48 -8.51 7.71 -5.73
C SER A 48 -8.24 8.78 -4.67
N LEU A 49 -7.68 8.37 -3.52
CA LEU A 49 -7.24 9.32 -2.50
C LEU A 49 -6.26 10.34 -3.09
N LEU A 50 -5.25 9.87 -3.83
CA LEU A 50 -4.20 10.73 -4.36
C LEU A 50 -4.77 11.78 -5.33
N THR A 51 -5.68 11.36 -6.21
CA THR A 51 -6.39 12.26 -7.14
C THR A 51 -7.23 13.28 -6.39
N ASN A 52 -7.94 12.88 -5.34
CA ASN A 52 -8.73 13.82 -4.53
C ASN A 52 -7.86 14.84 -3.81
N LEU A 53 -6.74 14.43 -3.21
CA LEU A 53 -5.81 15.33 -2.54
C LEU A 53 -5.20 16.34 -3.51
N HIS A 54 -4.82 15.88 -4.71
CA HIS A 54 -4.27 16.74 -5.75
C HIS A 54 -5.31 17.75 -6.27
N ASN A 55 -6.53 17.29 -6.57
CA ASN A 55 -7.61 18.17 -7.05
C ASN A 55 -8.00 19.25 -6.03
N GLN A 56 -7.86 18.96 -4.72
CA GLN A 56 -8.07 19.92 -3.64
C GLN A 56 -6.84 20.80 -3.36
N SER A 57 -5.78 20.70 -4.18
CA SER A 57 -4.51 21.43 -4.01
C SER A 57 -3.82 21.17 -2.66
N LEU A 58 -4.04 20.00 -2.06
CA LEU A 58 -3.41 19.59 -0.80
C LEU A 58 -2.04 18.94 -1.02
N ILE A 59 -1.81 18.41 -2.22
CA ILE A 59 -0.52 17.90 -2.67
C ILE A 59 -0.18 18.48 -4.05
N PRO A 60 1.11 18.75 -4.35
CA PRO A 60 1.54 19.41 -5.57
C PRO A 60 1.59 18.55 -6.84
N SER A 61 1.45 17.22 -6.72
CA SER A 61 1.37 16.31 -7.86
C SER A 61 0.81 14.93 -7.47
N LEU A 62 0.54 14.07 -8.46
CA LEU A 62 0.20 12.65 -8.27
C LEU A 62 1.47 11.83 -8.01
N SER A 63 2.15 12.12 -6.92
CA SER A 63 3.35 11.39 -6.50
C SER A 63 3.27 10.95 -5.05
N TRP A 64 4.06 9.95 -4.69
CA TRP A 64 4.26 9.57 -3.30
C TRP A 64 5.64 8.95 -3.10
N ALA A 65 6.08 8.91 -1.85
CA ALA A 65 7.26 8.18 -1.44
C ALA A 65 6.99 7.34 -0.20
N TYR A 66 7.58 6.14 -0.15
CA TYR A 66 7.30 5.14 0.87
C TYR A 66 8.54 4.35 1.29
N SER A 67 8.63 4.03 2.59
CA SER A 67 9.45 2.96 3.14
C SER A 67 8.69 2.28 4.27
N ALA A 68 8.84 0.96 4.42
CA ALA A 68 8.18 0.21 5.50
C ALA A 68 8.83 0.46 6.87
N GLY A 69 10.04 1.02 6.89
CA GLY A 69 10.82 1.28 8.10
C GLY A 69 11.50 0.03 8.65
N ALA A 70 12.56 0.24 9.43
CA ALA A 70 13.34 -0.81 10.05
C ALA A 70 12.86 -1.09 11.49
N ASN A 71 11.72 -1.79 11.63
CA ASN A 71 11.14 -2.09 12.94
C ASN A 71 12.03 -3.01 13.80
N TYR A 72 12.97 -3.73 13.19
CA TYR A 72 13.94 -4.59 13.86
C TYR A 72 15.05 -3.81 14.58
N GLN A 73 15.20 -2.50 14.34
CA GLN A 73 16.20 -1.66 15.01
C GLN A 73 15.80 -1.32 16.45
N SER A 74 16.77 -0.83 17.23
CA SER A 74 16.55 -0.34 18.59
C SER A 74 17.08 1.09 18.71
N PRO A 75 16.20 2.12 18.87
CA PRO A 75 14.73 2.02 18.89
C PRO A 75 14.15 1.63 17.51
N PRO A 76 12.94 1.05 17.47
CA PRO A 76 12.27 0.72 16.20
C PRO A 76 12.06 1.95 15.33
N VAL A 77 12.28 1.80 14.02
CA VAL A 77 12.02 2.85 13.03
C VAL A 77 10.77 2.50 12.26
N PHE A 78 9.73 3.31 12.41
CA PHE A 78 8.46 3.11 11.73
C PHE A 78 8.51 3.57 10.27
N GLY A 79 7.59 3.01 9.47
CA GLY A 79 7.43 3.40 8.07
C GLY A 79 7.11 4.87 7.88
N SER A 80 7.44 5.37 6.70
CA SER A 80 7.21 6.75 6.30
C SER A 80 6.45 6.77 4.98
N LEU A 81 5.44 7.64 4.89
CA LEU A 81 4.69 7.94 3.68
C LEU A 81 4.69 9.45 3.48
N THR A 82 5.13 9.89 2.30
CA THR A 82 5.04 11.28 1.86
C THR A 82 4.15 11.32 0.62
N LEU A 83 3.17 12.23 0.58
CA LEU A 83 2.27 12.41 -0.56
C LEU A 83 2.62 13.73 -1.27
N GLY A 84 2.73 13.69 -2.60
CA GLY A 84 3.14 14.83 -3.43
C GLY A 84 4.63 15.16 -3.38
N GLY A 85 5.48 14.20 -3.01
CA GLY A 85 6.91 14.43 -2.85
C GLY A 85 7.61 13.30 -2.11
N TYR A 86 8.79 13.61 -1.58
CA TYR A 86 9.63 12.66 -0.84
C TYR A 86 10.39 13.34 0.31
N ASP A 87 10.97 12.54 1.19
CA ASP A 87 11.86 13.00 2.27
C ASP A 87 13.32 12.66 1.92
N ALA A 88 14.10 13.68 1.54
CA ALA A 88 15.49 13.52 1.10
C ALA A 88 16.44 13.02 2.20
N SER A 89 16.00 13.00 3.46
CA SER A 89 16.80 12.47 4.57
C SER A 89 16.72 10.94 4.72
N ARG A 90 15.86 10.26 3.95
CA ARG A 90 15.47 8.86 4.17
C ARG A 90 15.97 7.87 3.12
N PHE A 91 16.83 8.29 2.21
CA PHE A 91 17.40 7.37 1.21
C PHE A 91 18.75 7.86 0.69
N THR A 92 19.53 6.94 0.15
CA THR A 92 20.73 7.27 -0.61
C THR A 92 20.32 7.65 -2.03
N PRO A 93 20.56 8.88 -2.50
CA PRO A 93 20.15 9.30 -3.84
C PRO A 93 20.74 8.41 -4.93
N SER A 94 19.90 8.03 -5.88
CA SER A 94 20.25 7.25 -7.06
C SER A 94 19.73 7.96 -8.31
N ASN A 95 20.48 7.87 -9.42
CA ASN A 95 20.04 8.39 -10.72
C ASN A 95 19.22 7.37 -11.51
N VAL A 96 18.93 6.20 -10.93
CA VAL A 96 18.15 5.14 -11.56
C VAL A 96 16.66 5.44 -11.42
N SER A 97 15.98 5.50 -12.56
CA SER A 97 14.52 5.63 -12.63
C SER A 97 13.96 4.56 -13.56
N PHE A 98 12.87 3.95 -13.14
CA PHE A 98 12.18 2.89 -13.86
C PHE A 98 10.88 3.43 -14.46
N PRO A 99 10.59 3.15 -15.73
CA PRO A 99 9.24 3.36 -16.25
C PRO A 99 8.26 2.44 -15.52
N PHE A 100 7.01 2.88 -15.33
CA PHE A 100 5.98 1.96 -14.84
C PHE A 100 5.74 0.80 -15.82
N GLY A 101 5.36 -0.34 -15.27
CA GLY A 101 4.86 -1.47 -16.04
C GLY A 101 3.63 -1.09 -16.87
N SER A 102 3.44 -1.75 -18.00
CA SER A 102 2.31 -1.51 -18.90
C SER A 102 0.95 -1.89 -18.29
N ASP A 103 0.96 -2.81 -17.33
CA ASP A 103 -0.21 -3.19 -16.55
C ASP A 103 -0.31 -2.28 -15.32
N PHE A 104 -1.34 -1.43 -15.27
CA PHE A 104 -1.56 -0.50 -14.16
C PHE A 104 -1.83 -1.19 -12.82
N SER A 105 -2.20 -2.47 -12.82
CA SER A 105 -2.33 -3.27 -11.60
C SER A 105 -0.98 -3.79 -11.07
N ARG A 106 0.08 -3.64 -11.86
CA ARG A 106 1.46 -4.06 -11.57
C ARG A 106 2.47 -3.03 -12.07
N ASP A 107 2.21 -1.77 -11.76
CA ASP A 107 2.98 -0.62 -12.25
C ASP A 107 4.41 -0.57 -11.71
N LEU A 108 4.64 -0.94 -10.45
CA LEU A 108 5.96 -1.02 -9.80
C LEU A 108 6.72 -2.31 -10.13
N LEU A 109 7.01 -2.50 -11.42
CA LEU A 109 7.72 -3.67 -11.94
C LEU A 109 9.20 -3.34 -12.17
N VAL A 110 10.09 -4.16 -11.62
CA VAL A 110 11.55 -4.06 -11.81
C VAL A 110 12.11 -5.40 -12.28
N SER A 111 13.29 -5.39 -12.89
CA SER A 111 14.06 -6.63 -13.08
C SER A 111 14.94 -6.86 -11.86
N LEU A 112 14.92 -8.07 -11.30
CA LEU A 112 15.86 -8.51 -10.29
C LEU A 112 17.02 -9.20 -11.02
N GLU A 113 18.16 -8.51 -11.06
CA GLU A 113 19.33 -8.92 -11.83
C GLU A 113 20.19 -9.94 -11.07
N SER A 114 20.30 -9.76 -9.74
CA SER A 114 21.06 -10.68 -8.89
C SER A 114 20.61 -10.60 -7.43
N ILE A 115 20.76 -11.71 -6.72
CA ILE A 115 20.75 -11.75 -5.26
C ILE A 115 22.09 -12.34 -4.81
N THR A 116 22.88 -11.58 -4.07
CA THR A 116 24.15 -12.02 -3.48
C THR A 116 24.12 -11.87 -1.96
N TYR A 117 25.13 -12.43 -1.28
CA TYR A 117 25.28 -12.29 0.16
C TYR A 117 26.76 -12.17 0.53
N ASP A 118 27.05 -11.56 1.68
CA ASP A 118 28.36 -11.10 2.13
C ASP A 118 29.35 -12.19 2.58
N THR A 119 29.24 -13.40 2.03
CA THR A 119 30.21 -14.47 2.28
C THR A 119 31.22 -14.61 1.13
N LEU A 120 32.49 -14.76 1.48
CA LEU A 120 33.59 -14.91 0.54
C LEU A 120 33.35 -16.10 -0.40
N SER A 121 33.47 -15.85 -1.71
CA SER A 121 33.30 -16.86 -2.77
C SER A 121 31.92 -17.52 -2.83
N SER A 122 30.88 -16.85 -2.34
CA SER A 122 29.51 -17.32 -2.52
C SER A 122 29.03 -17.23 -3.98
N SER A 123 28.27 -18.24 -4.39
CA SER A 123 27.48 -18.18 -5.61
C SER A 123 26.27 -17.26 -5.44
N PRO A 124 25.86 -16.50 -6.47
CA PRO A 124 24.58 -15.80 -6.46
C PRO A 124 23.42 -16.76 -6.17
N LEU A 125 22.44 -16.29 -5.39
CA LEU A 125 21.25 -17.08 -5.03
C LEU A 125 20.23 -17.10 -6.18
N LEU A 126 20.23 -16.06 -7.02
CA LEU A 126 19.40 -15.97 -8.22
C LEU A 126 20.19 -16.50 -9.43
N GLY A 127 19.61 -17.47 -10.15
CA GLY A 127 20.25 -18.08 -11.31
C GLY A 127 20.15 -17.22 -12.58
N ASP A 128 18.93 -16.83 -12.95
CA ASP A 128 18.63 -15.96 -14.09
C ASP A 128 17.87 -14.72 -13.62
N ARG A 129 18.07 -13.59 -14.32
CA ARG A 129 17.29 -12.38 -14.05
C ARG A 129 15.79 -12.63 -14.25
N ILE A 130 14.97 -11.99 -13.43
CA ILE A 130 13.51 -12.12 -13.47
C ILE A 130 12.85 -10.76 -13.31
N ASP A 131 11.69 -10.55 -13.93
CA ASP A 131 10.86 -9.40 -13.59
C ASP A 131 10.05 -9.70 -12.33
N VAL A 132 10.08 -8.77 -11.37
CA VAL A 132 9.49 -8.91 -10.04
C VAL A 132 8.69 -7.66 -9.71
N PHE A 133 7.51 -7.87 -9.10
CA PHE A 133 6.62 -6.78 -8.71
C PHE A 133 6.91 -6.34 -7.28
N ILE A 134 6.82 -5.05 -6.98
CA ILE A 134 6.97 -4.53 -5.62
C ILE A 134 5.58 -4.28 -5.03
N ASP A 135 5.24 -5.02 -3.97
CA ASP A 135 3.91 -4.97 -3.35
C ASP A 135 3.99 -4.94 -1.83
N SER A 136 3.50 -3.87 -1.21
CA SER A 136 3.53 -3.73 0.25
C SER A 136 2.45 -4.52 0.99
N LEU A 137 1.44 -5.08 0.31
CA LEU A 137 0.45 -5.98 0.91
C LEU A 137 1.06 -7.32 1.27
N VAL A 138 2.06 -7.75 0.50
CA VAL A 138 2.80 -8.99 0.72
C VAL A 138 3.86 -8.77 1.79
N THR A 139 3.99 -9.70 2.74
CA THR A 139 5.05 -9.60 3.77
C THR A 139 6.36 -10.15 3.23
N GLU A 140 6.27 -11.28 2.55
CA GLU A 140 7.36 -12.14 2.12
C GLU A 140 8.01 -11.66 0.82
N ILE A 141 9.14 -12.28 0.48
CA ILE A 141 9.77 -12.20 -0.83
C ILE A 141 9.43 -13.50 -1.58
N TRP A 142 8.79 -13.38 -2.74
CA TRP A 142 8.32 -14.50 -3.55
C TRP A 142 9.24 -14.68 -4.75
N LEU A 143 9.94 -15.81 -4.81
CA LEU A 143 11.01 -16.09 -5.78
C LEU A 143 10.81 -17.43 -6.49
N PRO A 144 11.50 -17.67 -7.63
CA PRO A 144 11.50 -18.98 -8.28
C PRO A 144 11.91 -20.09 -7.30
N ILE A 145 11.31 -21.27 -7.45
CA ILE A 145 11.63 -22.45 -6.61
C ILE A 145 13.13 -22.72 -6.59
N SER A 146 13.83 -22.61 -7.73
CA SER A 146 15.27 -22.80 -7.81
C SER A 146 16.08 -21.78 -6.98
N THR A 147 15.61 -20.54 -6.91
CA THR A 147 16.21 -19.50 -6.06
C THR A 147 15.97 -19.81 -4.59
N CYS A 148 14.76 -20.23 -4.24
CA CYS A 148 14.45 -20.66 -2.87
C CYS A 148 15.32 -21.85 -2.43
N GLN A 149 15.55 -22.83 -3.29
CA GLN A 149 16.45 -23.97 -3.03
C GLN A 149 17.92 -23.52 -2.84
N ALA A 150 18.35 -22.46 -3.51
CA ALA A 150 19.67 -21.87 -3.28
C ALA A 150 19.78 -21.26 -1.87
N PHE A 151 18.72 -20.58 -1.40
CA PHE A 151 18.63 -20.11 -0.01
C PHE A 151 18.61 -21.28 0.99
N GLU A 152 17.84 -22.34 0.72
CA GLU A 152 17.80 -23.56 1.55
C GLU A 152 19.19 -24.16 1.71
N THR A 153 19.95 -24.27 0.62
CA THR A 153 21.31 -24.81 0.62
C THR A 153 22.30 -23.92 1.37
N ALA A 154 22.22 -22.60 1.17
CA ALA A 154 23.17 -21.65 1.75
C ALA A 154 22.94 -21.39 3.25
N PHE A 155 21.68 -21.49 3.71
CA PHE A 155 21.27 -21.05 5.06
C PHE A 155 20.56 -22.13 5.87
N PHE A 156 20.55 -23.39 5.39
CA PHE A 156 19.91 -24.52 6.04
C PHE A 156 18.41 -24.30 6.32
N LEU A 157 17.74 -23.52 5.45
CA LEU A 157 16.29 -23.35 5.50
C LEU A 157 15.62 -24.63 5.00
N VAL A 158 14.45 -24.94 5.55
CA VAL A 158 13.64 -26.10 5.13
C VAL A 158 12.22 -25.62 4.86
N TRP A 159 11.72 -25.89 3.66
CA TRP A 159 10.35 -25.56 3.30
C TRP A 159 9.36 -26.49 4.01
N ASP A 160 8.31 -25.91 4.60
CA ASP A 160 7.18 -26.66 5.14
C ASP A 160 6.02 -26.59 4.13
N ASP A 161 5.72 -27.70 3.46
CA ASP A 161 4.63 -27.78 2.48
C ASP A 161 3.24 -27.61 3.10
N ALA A 162 3.04 -28.00 4.35
CA ALA A 162 1.73 -27.87 5.00
C ALA A 162 1.46 -26.42 5.42
N ALA A 163 2.47 -25.77 5.99
CA ALA A 163 2.38 -24.37 6.42
C ALA A 163 2.66 -23.37 5.28
N GLN A 164 3.25 -23.84 4.19
CA GLN A 164 3.71 -23.05 3.04
C GLN A 164 4.65 -21.91 3.48
N LEU A 165 5.62 -22.19 4.35
CA LEU A 165 6.59 -21.21 4.86
C LEU A 165 7.91 -21.88 5.24
N TYR A 166 8.93 -21.07 5.59
CA TYR A 166 10.20 -21.54 6.13
C TYR A 166 10.22 -21.34 7.66
N PRO A 167 9.88 -22.34 8.48
CA PRO A 167 9.89 -22.19 9.92
C PRO A 167 11.33 -22.11 10.43
N VAL A 168 11.58 -21.24 11.41
CA VAL A 168 12.90 -21.06 12.01
C VAL A 168 12.86 -21.52 13.46
N ASN A 169 13.51 -22.66 13.73
CA ASN A 169 13.69 -23.15 15.10
C ASN A 169 14.85 -22.44 15.81
N GLU A 170 14.97 -22.61 17.13
CA GLU A 170 15.98 -21.93 17.96
C GLU A 170 17.43 -22.23 17.55
N THR A 171 17.72 -23.45 17.08
CA THR A 171 19.06 -23.82 16.61
C THR A 171 19.41 -23.09 15.33
N LEU A 172 18.50 -23.09 14.35
CA LEU A 172 18.66 -22.39 13.09
C LEU A 172 18.74 -20.87 13.32
N HIS A 173 17.89 -20.32 14.20
CA HIS A 173 17.91 -18.91 14.57
C HIS A 173 19.28 -18.48 15.12
N LYS A 174 19.85 -19.25 16.06
CA LYS A 174 21.19 -18.98 16.60
C LYS A 174 22.28 -19.03 15.53
N ASN A 175 22.18 -19.96 14.58
CA ASN A 175 23.13 -20.06 13.47
C ASN A 175 23.02 -18.83 12.55
N LEU A 176 21.80 -18.42 12.19
CA LEU A 176 21.58 -17.26 11.34
C LEU A 176 22.01 -15.95 12.02
N LEU A 177 21.78 -15.82 13.34
CA LEU A 177 22.30 -14.70 14.13
C LEU A 177 23.83 -14.69 14.19
N ALA A 178 24.47 -15.85 14.31
CA ALA A 178 25.93 -15.96 14.32
C ALA A 178 26.54 -15.68 12.95
N GLN A 179 25.88 -16.11 11.87
CA GLN A 179 26.30 -15.84 10.50
C GLN A 179 26.05 -14.37 10.11
N ASN A 180 24.96 -13.78 10.59
CA ASN A 180 24.52 -12.40 10.36
C ASN A 180 24.66 -11.93 8.89
N PRO A 181 24.08 -12.67 7.92
CA PRO A 181 24.28 -12.35 6.51
C PRO A 181 23.64 -11.02 6.12
N VAL A 182 24.26 -10.35 5.15
CA VAL A 182 23.69 -9.21 4.42
C VAL A 182 23.42 -9.62 2.98
N PHE A 183 22.15 -9.60 2.59
CA PHE A 183 21.71 -9.93 1.24
C PHE A 183 21.65 -8.67 0.37
N THR A 184 22.26 -8.69 -0.81
CA THR A 184 22.21 -7.56 -1.75
C THR A 184 21.35 -7.94 -2.95
N PHE A 185 20.26 -7.19 -3.13
CA PHE A 185 19.32 -7.29 -4.25
C PHE A 185 19.66 -6.21 -5.26
N THR A 186 20.08 -6.61 -6.46
CA THR A 186 20.39 -5.69 -7.55
C THR A 186 19.20 -5.59 -8.48
N LEU A 187 18.64 -4.39 -8.61
CA LEU A 187 17.47 -4.09 -9.43
C LEU A 187 17.85 -3.35 -10.71
N GLY A 188 17.23 -3.72 -11.81
CA GLY A 188 17.33 -3.09 -13.12
C GLY A 188 15.96 -2.82 -13.73
N GLN A 189 15.95 -2.29 -14.96
CA GLN A 189 14.72 -2.02 -15.68
C GLN A 189 14.03 -3.31 -16.12
N ALA A 190 12.73 -3.45 -15.79
CA ALA A 190 11.93 -4.58 -16.24
C ALA A 190 12.02 -4.81 -17.76
N GLY A 191 12.00 -6.07 -18.18
CA GLY A 191 12.21 -6.47 -19.58
C GLY A 191 13.67 -6.39 -20.07
N GLY A 192 14.62 -6.01 -19.21
CA GLY A 192 16.06 -6.04 -19.51
C GLY A 192 16.54 -4.96 -20.49
N GLY A 193 15.80 -3.85 -20.60
CA GLY A 193 16.08 -2.76 -21.54
C GLY A 193 17.01 -1.65 -21.02
N GLY A 194 17.48 -1.72 -19.77
CA GLY A 194 18.31 -0.69 -19.12
C GLY A 194 19.65 -1.24 -18.64
N ASN A 195 20.68 -0.39 -18.65
CA ASN A 195 22.02 -0.73 -18.13
C ASN A 195 22.24 -0.27 -16.69
N ASP A 196 21.41 0.67 -16.22
CA ASP A 196 21.56 1.24 -14.89
C ASP A 196 20.88 0.33 -13.86
N THR A 197 21.60 0.05 -12.77
CA THR A 197 21.13 -0.80 -11.68
C THR A 197 21.24 -0.11 -10.34
N VAL A 198 20.36 -0.46 -9.40
CA VAL A 198 20.46 -0.05 -8.00
C VAL A 198 20.55 -1.27 -7.11
N ALA A 199 21.46 -1.25 -6.14
CA ALA A 199 21.64 -2.32 -5.17
C ALA A 199 20.99 -1.93 -3.83
N ILE A 200 20.21 -2.84 -3.25
CA ILE A 200 19.58 -2.69 -1.94
C ILE A 200 20.08 -3.81 -1.03
N SER A 201 20.70 -3.44 0.09
CA SER A 201 21.29 -4.35 1.07
C SER A 201 20.33 -4.57 2.24
N LEU A 202 20.04 -5.84 2.53
CA LEU A 202 19.13 -6.29 3.57
C LEU A 202 19.91 -7.11 4.61
N PRO A 203 20.08 -6.63 5.85
CA PRO A 203 20.68 -7.43 6.91
C PRO A 203 19.72 -8.55 7.33
N TYR A 204 20.25 -9.64 7.89
CA TYR A 204 19.44 -10.77 8.39
C TYR A 204 18.29 -10.33 9.32
N ALA A 205 18.48 -9.26 10.09
CA ALA A 205 17.45 -8.73 10.96
C ALA A 205 16.14 -8.33 10.23
N THR A 206 16.17 -8.04 8.93
CA THR A 206 14.93 -7.82 8.14
C THR A 206 14.13 -9.10 7.94
N PHE A 207 14.80 -10.26 7.99
CA PHE A 207 14.24 -11.60 7.80
C PHE A 207 13.90 -12.31 9.13
N ASP A 208 14.32 -11.79 10.28
CA ASP A 208 14.02 -12.36 11.59
C ASP A 208 12.61 -11.95 12.06
N LEU A 209 11.59 -12.51 11.42
CA LEU A 209 10.19 -12.17 11.64
C LEU A 209 9.43 -13.26 12.39
N PHE A 210 8.37 -12.83 13.08
CA PHE A 210 7.39 -13.72 13.68
C PHE A 210 6.14 -13.80 12.81
N ILE A 211 5.60 -15.00 12.67
CA ILE A 211 4.27 -15.26 12.14
C ILE A 211 3.35 -15.68 13.28
N THR A 212 2.10 -15.23 13.25
CA THR A 212 1.12 -15.47 14.33
C THR A 212 -0.25 -15.81 13.75
N GLN A 213 -1.22 -16.05 14.64
CA GLN A 213 -2.60 -16.34 14.26
C GLN A 213 -3.21 -15.20 13.41
N PRO A 214 -4.11 -15.52 12.46
CA PRO A 214 -4.64 -16.85 12.15
C PRO A 214 -3.80 -17.64 11.13
N ALA A 215 -2.68 -17.10 10.65
CA ALA A 215 -1.87 -17.76 9.62
C ALA A 215 -1.22 -19.05 10.12
N VAL A 216 -0.88 -19.10 11.42
CA VAL A 216 -0.36 -20.28 12.12
C VAL A 216 -1.08 -20.46 13.45
N ASN A 217 -1.10 -21.69 13.98
CA ASN A 217 -1.80 -22.01 15.24
C ASN A 217 -1.13 -21.39 16.48
N SER A 218 0.17 -21.18 16.45
CA SER A 218 0.95 -20.56 17.52
C SER A 218 1.99 -19.62 16.94
N THR A 219 2.30 -18.53 17.65
CA THR A 219 3.35 -17.60 17.21
C THR A 219 4.70 -18.33 17.10
N SER A 220 5.33 -18.23 15.93
CA SER A 220 6.63 -18.85 15.65
C SER A 220 7.50 -17.92 14.81
N ARG A 221 8.82 -18.14 14.81
CA ARG A 221 9.72 -17.45 13.89
C ARG A 221 9.69 -18.13 12.53
N TYR A 222 9.80 -17.32 11.49
CA TYR A 222 9.89 -17.79 10.12
C TYR A 222 10.82 -16.91 9.30
N PHE A 223 11.41 -17.48 8.26
CA PHE A 223 12.16 -16.73 7.26
C PHE A 223 11.17 -16.31 6.17
N PRO A 224 10.96 -15.00 5.91
CA PRO A 224 9.89 -14.49 5.04
C PRO A 224 10.22 -14.59 3.54
N LEU A 225 10.54 -15.82 3.12
CA LEU A 225 10.72 -16.25 1.74
C LEU A 225 9.53 -17.14 1.35
N LYS A 226 9.09 -17.07 0.10
CA LYS A 226 8.00 -17.87 -0.43
C LYS A 226 8.37 -18.47 -1.79
N GLN A 227 8.06 -19.74 -1.99
CA GLN A 227 8.17 -20.39 -3.29
C GLN A 227 7.02 -19.93 -4.21
N ALA A 228 7.36 -19.18 -5.25
CA ALA A 228 6.41 -18.79 -6.28
C ALA A 228 6.18 -19.94 -7.27
N GLN A 229 4.92 -20.21 -7.62
CA GLN A 229 4.56 -21.30 -8.53
C GLN A 229 4.86 -20.98 -10.00
N ASN A 230 4.90 -19.70 -10.35
CA ASN A 230 5.23 -19.22 -11.69
C ASN A 230 5.64 -17.74 -11.65
N SER A 231 6.08 -17.20 -12.79
CA SER A 231 6.61 -15.84 -12.91
C SER A 231 5.60 -14.73 -12.64
N THR A 232 4.29 -15.00 -12.69
CA THR A 232 3.29 -13.98 -12.37
C THR A 232 3.23 -13.69 -10.87
N GLN A 233 3.80 -14.56 -10.02
CA GLN A 233 3.77 -14.42 -8.57
C GLN A 233 5.03 -13.78 -7.98
N TYR A 234 6.09 -13.54 -8.76
CA TYR A 234 7.33 -12.98 -8.24
C TYR A 234 7.08 -11.58 -7.65
N THR A 235 7.38 -11.45 -6.36
CA THR A 235 7.00 -10.27 -5.57
C THR A 235 8.07 -9.92 -4.53
N LEU A 236 8.45 -8.66 -4.44
CA LEU A 236 9.21 -8.09 -3.33
C LEU A 236 8.24 -7.43 -2.35
N GLY A 237 8.03 -8.08 -1.21
CA GLY A 237 7.11 -7.62 -0.18
C GLY A 237 7.72 -6.66 0.84
N ARG A 238 7.04 -6.49 1.98
CA ARG A 238 7.47 -5.63 3.08
C ARG A 238 8.84 -5.99 3.63
N THR A 239 9.23 -7.26 3.63
CA THR A 239 10.58 -7.68 4.04
C THR A 239 11.66 -6.90 3.28
N PHE A 240 11.48 -6.73 1.96
CA PHE A 240 12.35 -5.91 1.12
C PHE A 240 12.15 -4.41 1.38
N LEU A 241 10.90 -3.96 1.51
CA LEU A 241 10.57 -2.54 1.75
C LEU A 241 11.05 -2.00 3.11
N GLN A 242 11.47 -2.87 4.03
CA GLN A 242 12.14 -2.43 5.26
C GLN A 242 13.44 -1.67 4.95
N GLU A 243 14.14 -2.01 3.86
CA GLU A 243 15.43 -1.42 3.46
C GLU A 243 15.37 -0.65 2.14
N ALA A 244 14.20 -0.61 1.50
CA ALA A 244 13.98 0.13 0.27
C ALA A 244 13.15 1.39 0.53
N TYR A 245 13.50 2.46 -0.18
CA TYR A 245 12.74 3.69 -0.27
C TYR A 245 12.28 3.87 -1.72
N ILE A 246 10.98 4.03 -1.91
CA ILE A 246 10.36 4.14 -3.24
C ILE A 246 9.85 5.56 -3.41
N ILE A 247 10.05 6.13 -4.59
CA ILE A 247 9.40 7.38 -5.02
C ILE A 247 8.68 7.07 -6.33
N ALA A 248 7.35 7.21 -6.35
CA ALA A 248 6.52 7.04 -7.54
C ALA A 248 5.99 8.40 -8.00
N ASP A 249 6.19 8.73 -9.28
CA ASP A 249 5.71 9.95 -9.93
C ASP A 249 4.82 9.58 -11.12
N TYR A 250 3.50 9.58 -10.89
CA TYR A 250 2.53 9.21 -11.90
C TYR A 250 2.36 10.25 -13.01
N ASP A 251 2.68 11.52 -12.74
CA ASP A 251 2.63 12.56 -13.77
C ASP A 251 3.75 12.39 -14.82
N ARG A 252 4.88 11.77 -14.42
CA ARG A 252 6.02 11.47 -15.29
C ARG A 252 6.11 10.00 -15.70
N HIS A 253 5.12 9.19 -15.31
CA HIS A 253 5.05 7.75 -15.58
C HIS A 253 6.33 6.98 -15.19
N ASN A 254 6.94 7.31 -14.06
CA ASN A 254 8.13 6.63 -13.58
C ASN A 254 8.16 6.50 -12.06
N PHE A 255 9.07 5.65 -11.59
CA PHE A 255 9.40 5.53 -10.18
C PHE A 255 10.90 5.31 -9.98
N SER A 256 11.35 5.37 -8.74
CA SER A 256 12.71 5.01 -8.35
C SER A 256 12.69 4.19 -7.08
N VAL A 257 13.71 3.33 -6.93
CA VAL A 257 13.96 2.54 -5.73
C VAL A 257 15.38 2.88 -5.27
N SER A 258 15.56 3.12 -3.98
CA SER A 258 16.84 3.50 -3.39
C SER A 258 17.03 2.85 -2.03
N GLN A 259 18.28 2.69 -1.59
CA GLN A 259 18.58 2.21 -0.25
C GLN A 259 17.97 3.17 0.77
N ALA A 260 17.13 2.66 1.67
CA ALA A 260 16.56 3.43 2.75
C ALA A 260 17.63 3.84 3.76
N LEU A 261 17.46 5.03 4.33
CA LEU A 261 18.22 5.55 5.45
C LEU A 261 17.28 5.79 6.62
N PHE A 262 17.77 5.54 7.82
CA PHE A 262 17.02 5.69 9.06
C PHE A 262 17.69 6.77 9.91
N PRO A 263 17.51 8.06 9.56
CA PRO A 263 18.08 9.13 10.35
C PRO A 263 17.51 9.07 11.78
N PRO A 264 18.31 9.38 12.82
CA PRO A 264 17.85 9.38 14.20
C PRO A 264 16.56 10.17 14.38
N ASN A 265 15.67 9.75 15.28
CA ASN A 265 14.31 10.31 15.47
C ASN A 265 14.23 11.84 15.67
N GLN A 266 15.34 12.51 15.98
CA GLN A 266 15.41 13.97 16.16
C GLN A 266 15.91 14.73 14.93
N SER A 267 16.28 14.01 13.86
CA SER A 267 16.77 14.61 12.63
C SER A 267 15.59 15.28 11.91
N PRO A 268 15.76 16.52 11.42
CA PRO A 268 14.70 17.20 10.69
C PRO A 268 14.40 16.44 9.39
N GLN A 269 13.11 16.27 9.09
CA GLN A 269 12.67 15.79 7.78
C GLN A 269 13.07 16.81 6.71
N GLN A 270 13.49 16.33 5.54
CA GLN A 270 13.83 17.17 4.40
C GLN A 270 12.82 16.90 3.28
N LEU A 271 11.60 17.39 3.47
CA LEU A 271 10.52 17.22 2.50
C LEU A 271 10.80 18.03 1.23
N VAL A 272 10.76 17.35 0.10
CA VAL A 272 10.89 17.91 -1.24
C VAL A 272 9.62 17.63 -2.01
N ALA A 273 8.95 18.69 -2.44
CA ALA A 273 7.78 18.61 -3.29
C ALA A 273 8.17 18.15 -4.71
N ILE A 274 7.38 17.25 -5.29
CA ILE A 274 7.39 17.00 -6.73
C ILE A 274 6.23 17.79 -7.31
N HIS A 275 6.53 18.68 -8.25
CA HIS A 275 5.50 19.48 -8.92
C HIS A 275 5.03 18.80 -10.20
N SER A 276 3.74 18.92 -10.50
CA SER A 276 3.20 18.49 -11.80
C SER A 276 3.88 19.26 -12.94
N PRO A 277 4.13 18.62 -14.10
CA PRO A 277 4.78 19.26 -15.24
C PRO A 277 4.10 20.55 -15.73
N SER A 278 2.78 20.65 -15.55
CA SER A 278 1.99 21.85 -15.88
C SER A 278 2.35 23.06 -15.02
N ASP A 279 2.70 22.86 -13.74
CA ASP A 279 3.12 23.95 -12.85
C ASP A 279 4.59 24.32 -13.04
N ASP A 280 5.45 23.37 -13.41
CA ASP A 280 6.84 23.65 -13.81
C ASP A 280 6.91 24.64 -14.99
N THR A 281 5.98 24.56 -15.95
CA THR A 281 5.91 25.53 -17.05
C THR A 281 5.49 26.93 -16.58
N ARG A 282 4.61 27.03 -15.57
CA ARG A 282 4.17 28.31 -15.00
C ARG A 282 5.28 29.00 -14.21
N GLU A 283 6.08 28.23 -13.48
CA GLU A 283 7.30 28.71 -12.83
C GLU A 283 8.35 29.15 -13.86
N ARG A 284 8.58 28.37 -14.93
CA ARG A 284 9.50 28.78 -16.02
C ARG A 284 9.05 30.04 -16.76
N HIS A 285 7.75 30.26 -16.93
CA HIS A 285 7.22 31.50 -17.53
C HIS A 285 7.29 32.70 -16.57
N ARG A 286 7.33 32.48 -15.25
CA ARG A 286 7.59 33.52 -14.24
C ARG A 286 9.09 33.76 -14.01
N GLY A 287 9.94 32.78 -14.34
CA GLY A 287 11.39 32.78 -14.21
C GLY A 287 12.16 33.34 -15.41
N LEU A 288 11.79 34.52 -15.89
CA LEU A 288 12.75 35.46 -16.51
C LEU A 288 12.74 36.76 -15.69
N GLY A 289 13.28 36.65 -14.49
CA GLY A 289 13.55 37.76 -13.58
C GLY A 289 14.60 37.30 -12.59
N ALA A 290 15.74 37.98 -12.57
CA ALA A 290 16.98 37.58 -11.92
C ALA A 290 16.83 37.08 -10.45
N GLY A 291 17.46 35.94 -10.16
CA GLY A 291 18.05 35.54 -8.88
C GLY A 291 17.25 35.74 -7.59
N ALA A 292 16.66 34.67 -7.07
CA ALA A 292 16.43 34.51 -5.63
C ALA A 292 16.30 33.03 -5.24
N ILE A 293 17.27 32.53 -4.47
CA ILE A 293 17.06 31.35 -3.62
C ILE A 293 16.23 31.86 -2.43
N ALA A 294 14.94 31.54 -2.39
CA ALA A 294 14.06 31.91 -1.29
C ALA A 294 13.70 30.67 -0.47
N ALA A 295 14.47 30.40 0.60
CA ALA A 295 14.03 29.56 1.70
C ALA A 295 12.90 30.29 2.45
N GLY A 296 11.64 29.92 2.15
CA GLY A 296 10.46 30.54 2.74
C GLY A 296 10.13 29.97 4.12
N ILE A 297 10.63 30.61 5.19
CA ILE A 297 10.10 30.42 6.55
C ILE A 297 8.77 31.18 6.65
N PHE A 298 7.64 30.47 6.65
CA PHE A 298 6.32 31.07 6.86
C PHE A 298 6.07 31.27 8.36
N ARG A 299 6.37 32.47 8.89
CA ARG A 299 5.94 32.87 10.24
C ARG A 299 4.50 33.37 10.20
N LEU A 300 3.58 32.59 10.76
CA LEU A 300 2.19 32.98 10.99
C LEU A 300 2.14 34.16 11.99
N ARG A 301 1.79 35.35 11.51
CA ARG A 301 1.60 36.54 12.37
C ARG A 301 0.12 36.66 12.73
N ARG A 302 -0.23 36.21 13.94
CA ARG A 302 -1.54 36.43 14.60
C ARG A 302 -1.76 37.94 14.77
N ARG A 303 -2.83 38.50 14.19
CA ARG A 303 -3.27 39.88 14.50
C ARG A 303 -4.66 39.84 15.15
N SER A 304 -4.65 40.26 16.42
CA SER A 304 -5.81 40.57 17.27
C SER A 304 -6.61 41.75 16.70
N GLY A 305 -7.93 41.71 16.89
CA GLY A 305 -8.92 42.45 16.11
C GLY A 305 -9.15 43.92 16.46
N ARG A 306 -10.08 44.53 15.71
CA ARG A 306 -10.87 45.69 16.14
C ARG A 306 -12.19 45.75 15.35
N ALA A 307 -13.25 46.03 16.09
CA ALA A 307 -14.64 46.09 15.66
C ALA A 307 -14.93 47.22 14.65
N GLY A 308 -15.86 46.96 13.73
CA GLY A 308 -16.49 47.92 12.85
C GLY A 308 -17.88 47.43 12.45
N GLN A 309 -18.90 48.10 12.97
CA GLN A 309 -20.33 47.90 12.73
C GLN A 309 -20.70 48.46 11.34
N LEU A 310 -21.46 47.73 10.50
CA LEU A 310 -22.42 48.33 9.58
C LEU A 310 -23.46 47.32 9.03
N SER A 311 -24.72 47.60 9.39
CA SER A 311 -26.02 47.44 8.71
C SER A 311 -26.26 46.37 7.63
N VAL A 312 -27.35 45.61 7.86
CA VAL A 312 -28.09 44.72 6.96
C VAL A 312 -28.98 45.54 6.00
N PRO A 313 -29.05 45.21 4.69
CA PRO A 313 -30.18 45.58 3.83
C PRO A 313 -31.14 44.40 3.62
N SER A 314 -32.42 44.78 3.54
CA SER A 314 -33.62 43.98 3.30
C SER A 314 -33.64 43.25 1.96
N ALA A 315 -34.39 42.14 1.94
CA ALA A 315 -34.82 41.41 0.77
C ALA A 315 -35.82 42.22 -0.09
N ASP A 316 -35.75 42.00 -1.40
CA ASP A 316 -36.74 42.09 -2.50
C ASP A 316 -35.91 41.88 -3.79
N GLU A 317 -36.23 41.15 -4.85
CA GLU A 317 -37.42 40.48 -5.35
C GLU A 317 -36.92 39.74 -6.62
N LYS A 318 -36.95 38.39 -6.65
CA LYS A 318 -36.98 37.52 -7.86
C LYS A 318 -36.77 36.04 -7.48
N ALA A 319 -37.79 35.48 -6.83
CA ALA A 319 -37.97 34.04 -6.72
C ALA A 319 -39.48 33.77 -6.66
N GLN A 320 -40.10 33.66 -7.83
CA GLN A 320 -41.45 33.09 -7.97
C GLN A 320 -41.66 32.69 -9.43
N GLU A 321 -41.32 31.44 -9.77
CA GLU A 321 -42.19 30.66 -10.66
C GLU A 321 -42.06 29.16 -10.35
N ALA A 322 -43.06 28.69 -9.61
CA ALA A 322 -43.72 27.39 -9.64
C ALA A 322 -42.89 26.08 -9.62
N MET A 323 -42.87 25.45 -8.44
CA MET A 323 -42.97 23.99 -8.31
C MET A 323 -44.40 23.53 -8.62
N GLN A 324 -44.57 22.49 -9.45
CA GLN A 324 -45.42 21.31 -9.17
C GLN A 324 -45.25 20.20 -10.25
N PRO A 325 -45.58 18.93 -9.94
CA PRO A 325 -44.92 17.73 -10.48
C PRO A 325 -45.62 17.13 -11.70
N LEU A 326 -44.85 16.38 -12.51
CA LEU A 326 -45.40 15.56 -13.60
C LEU A 326 -45.19 14.06 -13.33
N ALA A 327 -46.29 13.33 -13.51
CA ALA A 327 -46.47 11.88 -13.35
C ALA A 327 -45.87 11.08 -14.55
N PRO A 328 -45.87 9.73 -14.51
CA PRO A 328 -44.98 8.91 -15.34
C PRO A 328 -45.48 8.75 -16.78
N ALA A 329 -44.57 8.85 -17.75
CA ALA A 329 -44.85 8.56 -19.15
C ALA A 329 -44.75 7.05 -19.42
N LYS A 330 -45.86 6.47 -19.91
CA LYS A 330 -45.91 5.22 -20.68
C LYS A 330 -45.64 5.56 -22.15
N TYR A 331 -44.81 4.80 -22.86
CA TYR A 331 -44.98 4.44 -24.29
C TYR A 331 -44.10 3.20 -24.55
N GLU A 332 -44.67 2.01 -24.76
CA GLU A 332 -45.27 1.45 -25.97
C GLU A 332 -44.24 0.82 -26.93
N VAL A 333 -44.49 -0.47 -27.18
CA VAL A 333 -43.75 -1.39 -28.03
C VAL A 333 -44.11 -1.13 -29.49
N SER A 334 -43.12 -1.06 -30.36
CA SER A 334 -43.27 -1.32 -31.79
C SER A 334 -42.10 -2.18 -32.24
N GLY A 335 -42.41 -3.39 -32.70
CA GLY A 335 -41.45 -4.29 -33.31
C GLY A 335 -41.60 -4.26 -34.82
N GLU A 336 -40.50 -4.45 -35.55
CA GLU A 336 -40.53 -5.16 -36.82
C GLU A 336 -39.18 -5.79 -37.16
N ALA A 337 -39.26 -6.81 -38.02
CA ALA A 337 -38.41 -7.98 -38.11
C ALA A 337 -37.04 -7.79 -38.78
N GLY A 338 -36.11 -8.68 -38.42
CA GLY A 338 -34.93 -9.03 -39.20
C GLY A 338 -34.48 -10.45 -38.84
N ARG A 339 -34.84 -11.41 -39.68
CA ARG A 339 -34.57 -12.85 -39.58
C ARG A 339 -33.08 -13.17 -39.69
N HIS A 340 -32.59 -14.15 -38.92
CA HIS A 340 -31.70 -15.21 -39.41
C HIS A 340 -31.85 -16.46 -38.52
N GLU A 341 -32.44 -17.50 -39.13
CA GLU A 341 -32.38 -18.93 -38.82
C GLU A 341 -30.92 -19.45 -38.90
N LEU A 342 -30.46 -20.60 -38.41
CA LEU A 342 -30.92 -21.75 -37.58
C LEU A 342 -29.65 -22.61 -37.31
N ASP A 343 -29.81 -23.63 -36.45
CA ASP A 343 -28.98 -24.82 -36.15
C ASP A 343 -28.52 -24.84 -34.67
N GLU A 344 -29.26 -25.51 -33.77
CA GLU A 344 -29.25 -26.98 -33.46
C GLU A 344 -27.88 -27.40 -32.88
N ASP A 345 -27.73 -28.09 -31.74
CA ASP A 345 -28.54 -29.19 -31.21
C ASP A 345 -28.23 -29.49 -29.71
N TYR A 346 -29.10 -30.32 -29.14
CA TYR A 346 -29.31 -30.84 -27.79
C TYR A 346 -28.14 -31.41 -26.96
N ALA A 347 -28.22 -31.31 -25.62
CA ALA A 347 -28.37 -32.48 -24.71
C ALA A 347 -28.56 -32.13 -23.20
N ARG A 348 -29.80 -32.37 -22.73
CA ARG A 348 -30.32 -32.86 -21.42
C ARG A 348 -29.34 -33.09 -20.24
N LYS A 349 -29.55 -32.41 -19.08
CA LYS A 349 -30.23 -32.82 -17.79
C LYS A 349 -29.38 -33.71 -16.83
N PRO A 350 -29.52 -33.63 -15.48
CA PRO A 350 -30.78 -33.77 -14.71
C PRO A 350 -31.01 -32.73 -13.57
N GLU A 351 -32.24 -32.26 -13.34
CA GLU A 351 -33.22 -32.65 -12.29
C GLU A 351 -32.88 -32.15 -10.87
N LEU A 352 -33.57 -31.12 -10.35
CA LEU A 352 -34.85 -31.14 -9.60
C LEU A 352 -34.75 -31.76 -8.20
N GLY A 353 -34.74 -30.87 -7.19
CA GLY A 353 -35.11 -31.14 -5.81
C GLY A 353 -35.80 -29.90 -5.25
N ALA A 354 -37.10 -30.02 -4.97
CA ALA A 354 -38.03 -28.95 -4.71
C ALA A 354 -38.02 -28.43 -3.27
N GLY A 355 -38.49 -27.19 -3.10
CA GLY A 355 -39.39 -26.85 -1.99
C GLY A 355 -39.00 -25.62 -1.18
N GLY A 356 -39.85 -24.57 -1.26
CA GLY A 356 -40.19 -23.78 -0.07
C GLY A 356 -39.91 -22.28 -0.11
N ALA A 357 -40.98 -21.52 -0.38
CA ALA A 357 -41.31 -20.23 0.23
C ALA A 357 -40.35 -19.03 0.07
N ILE A 358 -40.72 -18.17 -0.88
CA ILE A 358 -40.49 -16.73 -0.85
C ILE A 358 -41.52 -16.05 0.08
N ASN A 359 -41.08 -14.99 0.76
CA ASN A 359 -41.76 -14.09 1.72
C ASN A 359 -41.58 -14.42 3.20
N GLU A 360 -40.54 -13.86 3.81
CA GLU A 360 -40.62 -12.98 5.00
C GLU A 360 -39.22 -12.51 5.42
N LEU A 361 -39.17 -11.37 6.12
CA LEU A 361 -37.99 -10.70 6.73
C LEU A 361 -37.25 -9.66 5.88
N LEU A 362 -38.01 -8.65 5.45
CA LEU A 362 -37.59 -7.26 5.68
C LEU A 362 -37.87 -6.92 7.15
N ALA A 363 -36.86 -6.98 8.01
CA ALA A 363 -36.91 -6.39 9.34
C ALA A 363 -35.50 -5.98 9.78
N VAL A 364 -35.25 -4.67 9.78
CA VAL A 364 -34.09 -4.03 10.42
C VAL A 364 -34.34 -4.06 11.93
N PRO A 365 -33.44 -4.60 12.77
CA PRO A 365 -33.56 -4.41 14.21
C PRO A 365 -32.97 -3.07 14.63
N GLU A 366 -33.79 -2.31 15.35
CA GLU A 366 -33.46 -1.06 16.02
C GLU A 366 -32.27 -1.19 17.00
N HIS A 367 -31.47 -0.13 17.06
CA HIS A 367 -30.45 0.08 18.08
C HIS A 367 -31.08 0.05 19.50
N LYS A 368 -30.71 -0.94 20.31
CA LYS A 368 -30.79 -0.84 21.77
C LYS A 368 -29.46 -0.33 22.31
N VAL A 369 -29.49 0.90 22.83
CA VAL A 369 -28.44 1.46 23.68
C VAL A 369 -28.39 0.60 24.95
N HIS A 370 -27.22 0.03 25.26
CA HIS A 370 -26.93 -0.51 26.58
C HIS A 370 -26.07 0.50 27.32
N GLU A 371 -26.70 1.23 28.23
CA GLU A 371 -26.03 1.93 29.32
C GLU A 371 -25.41 0.87 30.24
N MET A 372 -24.07 0.79 30.27
CA MET A 372 -23.38 -0.02 31.26
C MET A 372 -23.19 0.80 32.53
N GLY A 373 -23.99 0.46 33.55
CA GLY A 373 -23.80 0.91 34.92
C GLY A 373 -22.47 0.43 35.50
N LEU A 374 -21.85 1.31 36.28
CA LEU A 374 -20.67 1.02 37.10
C LEU A 374 -20.97 -0.09 38.13
N PRO A 375 -20.08 -1.07 38.32
CA PRO A 375 -20.11 -1.88 39.53
C PRO A 375 -19.26 -1.22 40.62
N GLU A 376 -19.93 -0.71 41.65
CA GLU A 376 -19.35 -0.43 42.97
C GLU A 376 -19.34 -1.72 43.81
N VAL A 377 -18.17 -2.20 44.26
CA VAL A 377 -17.95 -2.77 45.61
C VAL A 377 -16.43 -2.80 45.92
N PRO A 378 -15.98 -2.89 47.19
CA PRO A 378 -14.98 -1.98 47.75
C PRO A 378 -13.61 -2.65 47.87
N VAL A 379 -12.54 -1.86 47.73
CA VAL A 379 -11.19 -2.31 48.10
C VAL A 379 -10.90 -1.77 49.50
N GLU A 380 -10.88 -2.70 50.45
CA GLU A 380 -10.42 -2.49 51.82
C GLU A 380 -8.90 -2.26 51.79
N LEU A 381 -8.45 -1.13 52.34
CA LEU A 381 -7.05 -0.81 52.55
C LEU A 381 -6.52 -1.58 53.75
N GLU A 382 -5.50 -2.42 53.56
CA GLU A 382 -4.52 -2.70 54.61
C GLU A 382 -3.11 -2.39 54.11
N ALA A 383 -2.40 -1.62 54.92
CA ALA A 383 -0.97 -1.33 54.85
C ALA A 383 -0.32 -1.79 56.18
N PRO A 384 1.00 -1.62 56.40
CA PRO A 384 2.02 -2.65 56.23
C PRO A 384 2.68 -3.09 57.55
N ILE A 385 3.30 -4.27 57.58
CA ILE A 385 4.23 -4.74 58.62
C ILE A 385 5.23 -5.70 57.92
N ARG A 386 6.56 -5.59 57.95
CA ARG A 386 7.55 -4.74 58.65
C ARG A 386 8.82 -4.69 57.79
#